data_AF-A0A7C6QXQ3-F1
#
_entry.id   AF-A0A7C6QXQ3-F1
#
_cell.length_a   1.000
_cell.length_b   1.000
_cell.length_c   1.000
_cell.angle_alpha   90.00
_cell.angle_beta   90.00
_cell.angle_gamma   90.00
#
_symmetry.space_group_name_H-M   'P 1'
#
loop_
_entity.id
_entity.type
_entity.pdbx_description
1 polymer ?
#
loop_
_entity_poly.entity_id
_entity_poly.type
_entity_poly.pdbx_seq_one_letter_code
_entity_poly.pdbx_strand_id
1 'polypeptide(L)' 'MAIEKLFDEIKKLSLWERKKILEMLEGQVNTGKDIKEFIEAAGSWTDFDEESFIKDVYSYRQKLPEREEANW' A
#
# COMPACT_ATOMS: atom_id res chain seq x y z
N MET A 1 -1.08 17.62 15.01
CA MET A 1 -0.32 16.90 16.05
C MET A 1 -1.10 15.76 16.74
N ALA A 2 -2.00 15.04 16.05
CA ALA A 2 -2.61 13.81 16.60
C ALA A 2 -1.82 12.57 16.15
N ILE A 3 -1.41 12.56 14.89
CA ILE A 3 -0.61 11.49 14.28
C ILE A 3 0.77 11.36 14.93
N GLU A 4 1.45 12.48 15.19
CA GLU A 4 2.77 12.47 15.85
C GLU A 4 2.72 11.88 17.26
N LYS A 5 1.68 12.20 18.03
CA LYS A 5 1.47 11.64 19.37
C LYS A 5 1.23 10.13 19.34
N LEU A 6 0.45 9.66 18.36
CA LEU A 6 0.25 8.22 18.14
C LEU A 6 1.55 7.52 17.77
N PHE A 7 2.37 8.14 16.91
CA PHE A 7 3.66 7.58 16.51
C PHE A 7 4.63 7.46 17.69
N ASP A 8 4.69 8.47 18.55
CA ASP A 8 5.55 8.46 19.74
C ASP A 8 5.10 7.42 20.77
N GLU A 9 3.80 7.18 20.92
CA GLU A 9 3.30 6.10 21.78
C GLU A 9 3.59 4.71 21.19
N ILE A 10 3.43 4.52 19.87
CA ILE A 10 3.77 3.25 19.20
C ILE A 10 5.26 2.92 19.36
N LYS A 11 6.14 3.92 19.36
CA LYS A 11 7.57 3.74 19.61
C LYS A 11 7.90 3.22 21.00
N LYS A 12 7.08 3.51 22.01
CA LYS A 12 7.29 3.02 23.38
C LYS A 12 6.87 1.57 23.57
N LEU A 13 6.04 1.04 22.68
CA LEU A 13 5.57 -0.34 22.73
C LEU A 13 6.69 -1.34 22.42
N SER A 14 6.63 -2.48 23.09
CA SER A 14 7.44 -3.66 22.81
C SER A 14 7.10 -4.27 21.45
N LEU A 15 8.02 -5.09 20.92
CA LEU A 15 7.80 -5.80 19.65
C LEU A 15 6.54 -6.68 19.67
N TRP A 16 6.23 -7.29 20.83
CA TRP A 16 5.04 -8.13 20.99
C TRP A 16 3.75 -7.31 20.96
N GLU A 17 3.73 -6.15 21.62
CA GLU A 17 2.57 -5.25 21.61
C GLU A 17 2.32 -4.67 20.22
N ARG A 18 3.39 -4.28 19.50
CA ARG A 18 3.28 -3.82 18.11
C ARG A 18 2.72 -4.91 17.20
N LYS A 19 3.20 -6.15 17.37
CA LYS A 19 2.71 -7.30 16.59
C LYS A 19 1.23 -7.58 16.87
N LYS A 20 0.80 -7.53 18.12
CA LYS A 20 -0.61 -7.69 18.51
C LYS A 20 -1.51 -6.61 17.91
N ILE A 21 -1.05 -5.35 17.89
CA ILE A 21 -1.78 -4.25 17.26
C ILE A 21 -1.88 -4.46 15.75
N LEU A 22 -0.80 -4.88 15.10
CA LEU A 22 -0.81 -5.24 13.68
C LEU A 22 -1.81 -6.36 13.38
N GLU A 23 -1.80 -7.45 14.14
CA GLU A 23 -2.75 -8.57 13.98
C GLU A 23 -4.20 -8.13 14.19
N MET A 24 -4.46 -7.22 15.14
CA MET A 24 -5.79 -6.66 15.37
C MET A 24 -6.24 -5.75 14.23
N LEU A 25 -5.34 -4.94 13.68
CA LEU A 25 -5.63 -4.08 12.53
C LEU A 25 -5.84 -4.90 11.27
N GLU A 26 -4.99 -5.90 11.00
CA GLU A 26 -5.15 -6.85 9.89
C GLU A 26 -6.45 -7.67 10.02
N GLY A 27 -6.80 -8.09 11.24
CA GLY A 27 -8.07 -8.74 11.54
C GLY A 27 -9.30 -7.84 11.34
N GLN A 28 -9.15 -6.52 11.53
CA GLN A 28 -10.22 -5.54 11.28
C GLN A 28 -10.35 -5.16 9.80
N VAL A 29 -9.24 -5.05 9.07
CA VAL A 29 -9.21 -4.83 7.60
C VAL A 29 -9.92 -5.96 6.84
N ASN A 30 -9.96 -7.16 7.42
CA ASN A 30 -10.65 -8.33 6.88
C ASN A 30 -12.15 -8.42 7.17
N THR A 31 -12.77 -7.38 7.76
CA THR A 31 -14.24 -7.31 7.70
C THR A 31 -14.59 -7.08 6.23
N GLY A 32 -15.18 -8.08 5.56
CA GLY A 32 -15.44 -8.04 4.11
C GLY A 32 -16.28 -6.84 3.61
N LYS A 33 -16.76 -6.00 4.53
CA LYS A 33 -17.33 -4.69 4.28
C LYS A 33 -16.29 -3.66 3.80
N ASP A 34 -15.12 -3.58 4.42
CA ASP A 34 -14.07 -2.62 4.05
C ASP A 34 -13.45 -2.96 2.68
N ILE A 35 -13.28 -4.26 2.40
CA ILE A 35 -12.84 -4.74 1.08
C ILE A 35 -13.88 -4.40 0.01
N LYS A 36 -15.16 -4.55 0.32
CA LYS A 36 -16.25 -4.26 -0.63
C LYS A 36 -16.38 -2.76 -0.90
N GLU A 37 -16.28 -1.93 0.14
CA GLU A 37 -16.28 -0.46 0.00
C GLU A 37 -15.04 0.03 -0.76
N PHE A 38 -13.87 -0.60 -0.56
CA PHE A 38 -12.66 -0.33 -1.35
C PHE A 38 -12.83 -0.73 -2.82
N ILE A 39 -13.38 -1.92 -3.11
CA ILE A 39 -13.64 -2.38 -4.50
C ILE A 39 -14.69 -1.50 -5.19
N GLU A 40 -15.75 -1.10 -4.48
CA GLU A 40 -16.76 -0.19 -5.01
C GLU A 40 -16.20 1.23 -5.26
N ALA A 41 -15.33 1.73 -4.37
CA ALA A 41 -14.71 3.05 -4.51
C ALA A 41 -13.57 3.08 -5.55
N ALA A 42 -12.81 2.00 -5.68
CA ALA A 42 -11.74 1.85 -6.66
C ALA A 42 -12.28 1.57 -8.08
N GLY A 43 -13.58 1.24 -8.19
CA GLY A 43 -14.16 0.68 -9.41
C GLY A 43 -13.67 -0.75 -9.64
N SER A 44 -14.46 -1.57 -10.33
CA SER A 44 -14.01 -2.92 -10.68
C SER A 44 -12.85 -2.85 -11.67
N TRP A 45 -11.67 -3.35 -11.30
CA TRP A 45 -10.52 -3.49 -12.21
C TRP A 45 -10.67 -4.70 -13.15
N THR A 46 -11.85 -5.31 -13.22
CA THR A 46 -12.11 -6.44 -14.13
C THR A 46 -11.90 -6.09 -15.61
N ASP A 47 -12.05 -4.82 -15.97
CA ASP A 47 -11.78 -4.32 -17.33
C ASP A 47 -10.35 -3.76 -17.47
N PHE A 48 -9.55 -3.78 -16.41
CA PHE A 48 -8.15 -3.34 -16.43
C PHE A 48 -7.25 -4.53 -16.77
N ASP A 49 -6.66 -4.48 -17.95
CA ASP A 49 -5.65 -5.44 -18.37
C ASP A 49 -4.30 -5.13 -17.69
N GLU A 50 -4.10 -5.77 -16.53
CA GLU A 50 -2.88 -5.65 -15.72
C GLU A 50 -1.62 -6.06 -16.50
N GLU A 51 -1.71 -7.11 -17.33
CA GLU A 51 -0.58 -7.59 -18.11
C GLU A 51 -0.16 -6.57 -19.17
N SER A 52 -1.13 -5.98 -19.88
CA SER A 52 -0.84 -4.92 -20.86
C SER A 52 -0.31 -3.66 -20.19
N PHE A 53 -0.83 -3.26 -19.03
CA PHE A 53 -0.32 -2.11 -18.30
C PHE A 53 1.13 -2.31 -17.84
N ILE A 54 1.45 -3.47 -17.28
CA ILE A 54 2.83 -3.81 -16.87
C ILE A 54 3.76 -3.75 -18.09
N LYS A 55 3.34 -4.33 -19.22
CA LYS A 55 4.12 -4.30 -20.46
C LYS A 55 4.37 -2.88 -20.96
N ASP A 56 3.37 -2.01 -20.91
CA ASP A 56 3.51 -0.60 -21.30
C ASP A 56 4.46 0.16 -20.37
N VAL A 57 4.39 -0.07 -19.05
CA VAL A 57 5.31 0.55 -18.08
C VAL A 57 6.76 0.14 -18.34
N TYR A 58 7.03 -1.15 -18.56
CA TYR A 58 8.40 -1.60 -18.84
C TYR A 58 8.89 -1.15 -20.23
N SER A 59 8.01 -1.13 -21.24
CA SER A 59 8.35 -0.61 -22.58
C SER A 59 8.66 0.88 -22.53
N TYR A 60 7.93 1.66 -21.75
CA TYR A 60 8.20 3.07 -21.52
C TYR A 60 9.54 3.28 -20.82
N ARG A 61 9.84 2.48 -19.79
CA ARG A 61 11.13 2.54 -19.08
C ARG A 61 12.33 2.20 -19.98
N GLN A 62 12.18 1.28 -20.92
CA GLN A 62 13.22 0.94 -21.90
C GLN A 62 13.43 2.04 -22.96
N LYS A 63 12.41 2.87 -23.21
CA LYS A 63 12.50 3.99 -24.16
C LYS A 63 13.05 5.27 -23.53
N LEU A 64 13.20 5.32 -22.21
CA LEU A 64 13.89 6.41 -21.56
C LEU A 64 15.40 6.23 -21.80
N PRO A 65 16.11 7.25 -22.31
CA PRO A 65 17.57 7.22 -22.30
C PRO A 65 18.03 6.98 -20.86
N GLU A 66 19.10 6.18 -20.71
CA GLU A 66 19.65 5.75 -19.41
C GLU A 66 19.48 6.84 -18.36
N ARG A 67 18.60 6.59 -17.38
CA ARG A 67 18.42 7.51 -16.26
C ARG A 67 19.77 7.60 -15.57
N GLU A 68 20.41 8.78 -15.66
CA GLU A 68 21.47 9.16 -14.73
C GLU A 68 20.97 8.82 -13.32
N GLU A 69 21.74 8.00 -12.62
CA GLU A 69 21.43 7.54 -11.27
C GLU A 69 21.12 8.78 -10.41
N ALA A 70 19.84 8.91 -10.04
CA ALA A 70 19.43 9.92 -9.08
C ALA A 70 20.04 9.55 -7.73
N ASN A 71 21.22 10.09 -7.44
CA ASN A 71 21.88 10.02 -6.15
C ASN A 71 20.99 10.73 -5.12
N TRP A 72 20.32 9.95 -4.29
CA TRP A 72 19.80 10.35 -2.98
C TRP A 72 20.14 9.28 -1.97
#